data_AF-B9J0B1-F1
#
_entry.id   AF-B9J0B1-F1
#
_cell.length_a   1.000
_cell.length_b   1.000
_cell.length_c   1.000
_cell.angle_alpha   90.00
_cell.angle_beta   90.00
_cell.angle_gamma   90.00
#
_symmetry.space_group_name_H-M   'P 1'
#
loop_
_entity.id
_entity.type
_entity.pdbx_description
1 polymer ?
#
loop_
_entity_poly.entity_id
_entity_poly.type
_entity_poly.pdbx_seq_one_letter_code
_entity_poly.pdbx_strand_id
1 'polypeptide(L)'
;MGVIILFLGVVFAITFHVLTHRRMDIKKKKLYVVSLIFAIVCSFISTAGENKGDFLYFGVPAETFVYYGGWEISFHPLGFFFNFILFYWILKLLLKFGQSFGREVKK
;
A
#
# COMPACT_ATOMS: atom_id res chain seq x y z
N MET A 1 -19.62 7.82 -5.01
CA MET A 1 -18.64 7.98 -6.11
C MET A 1 -17.43 8.86 -5.74
N GLY A 2 -17.58 9.93 -4.95
CA GLY A 2 -16.46 10.83 -4.61
C GLY A 2 -15.25 10.16 -3.95
N VAL A 3 -15.46 9.21 -3.04
CA VAL A 3 -14.36 8.47 -2.36
C VAL A 3 -13.51 7.63 -3.30
N ILE A 4 -14.11 7.02 -4.33
CA ILE A 4 -13.37 6.24 -5.33
C ILE A 4 -12.50 7.18 -6.16
N ILE A 5 -13.02 8.35 -6.54
CA ILE A 5 -12.28 9.37 -7.28
C ILE A 5 -11.09 9.88 -6.45
N LEU A 6 -11.29 10.14 -5.15
CA LEU A 6 -10.22 10.55 -4.24
C LEU A 6 -9.14 9.48 -4.11
N PHE A 7 -9.52 8.21 -3.94
CA PHE A 7 -8.57 7.10 -3.89
C PHE A 7 -7.75 6.99 -5.18
N LEU A 8 -8.41 7.01 -6.34
CA LEU A 8 -7.74 6.97 -7.64
C LEU A 8 -6.82 8.19 -7.83
N GLY A 9 -7.24 9.37 -7.37
CA GLY A 9 -6.41 10.58 -7.39
C GLY A 9 -5.12 10.42 -6.58
N VAL A 10 -5.18 9.82 -5.40
CA VAL A 10 -3.99 9.53 -4.57
C VAL A 10 -3.07 8.52 -5.25
N VAL A 11 -3.63 7.41 -5.76
CA VAL A 11 -2.84 6.39 -6.48
C VAL A 11 -2.17 7.00 -7.71
N PHE A 12 -2.89 7.84 -8.46
CA PHE A 12 -2.37 8.53 -9.63
C PHE A 12 -1.27 9.52 -9.25
N ALA A 13 -1.45 10.33 -8.20
CA ALA A 13 -0.44 11.27 -7.72
C ALA A 13 0.87 10.56 -7.33
N ILE A 14 0.77 9.44 -6.60
CA ILE A 14 1.95 8.64 -6.22
C ILE A 14 2.62 8.03 -7.45
N THR A 15 1.84 7.47 -8.37
CA THR A 15 2.36 6.88 -9.61
C THR A 15 3.04 7.93 -10.49
N PHE A 16 2.42 9.09 -10.66
CA PHE A 16 2.96 10.20 -11.42
C PHE A 16 4.25 10.72 -10.78
N HIS A 17 4.28 10.89 -9.46
CA HIS A 17 5.49 11.26 -8.74
C HIS A 17 6.64 10.27 -8.99
N VAL A 18 6.37 8.97 -8.87
CA VAL A 18 7.36 7.90 -9.13
C VAL A 18 7.82 7.87 -10.59
N LEU A 19 6.94 8.17 -11.54
CA LEU A 19 7.26 8.15 -12.97
C LEU A 19 8.07 9.38 -13.40
N THR A 20 7.65 10.56 -12.95
CA THR A 20 8.24 11.87 -13.26
C THR A 20 9.58 12.09 -12.55
N HIS A 21 9.86 11.36 -11.47
CA HIS A 21 11.14 11.42 -10.77
C HIS A 21 12.29 10.81 -11.62
N ARG A 22 12.79 11.61 -12.57
CA ARG A 22 13.72 11.25 -13.65
C ARG A 22 15.06 10.67 -13.19
N ARG A 23 15.46 10.92 -11.94
CA ARG A 23 16.73 10.48 -11.34
C ARG A 23 16.61 9.24 -10.44
N MET A 24 15.47 8.55 -10.43
CA MET A 24 15.32 7.36 -9.60
C MET A 24 15.90 6.12 -10.29
N ASP A 25 16.75 5.39 -9.59
CA ASP A 25 17.28 4.10 -10.02
C ASP A 25 16.16 3.09 -10.37
N ILE A 26 16.35 2.29 -11.42
CA ILE A 26 15.35 1.34 -11.92
C ILE A 26 14.93 0.34 -10.84
N LYS A 27 15.87 -0.14 -10.00
CA LYS A 27 15.55 -1.08 -8.91
C LYS A 27 14.69 -0.42 -7.85
N LYS A 28 14.98 0.85 -7.50
CA LYS A 28 14.16 1.64 -6.59
C LYS A 28 12.77 1.87 -7.17
N LYS A 29 12.67 2.23 -8.45
CA LYS A 29 11.39 2.42 -9.14
C LYS A 29 10.54 1.16 -9.16
N LYS A 30 11.14 0.01 -9.46
CA LYS A 30 10.46 -1.30 -9.39
C LYS A 30 9.96 -1.59 -7.99
N LEU A 31 10.78 -1.36 -6.96
CA LEU A 31 10.39 -1.55 -5.57
C LEU A 31 9.19 -0.67 -5.19
N TYR A 32 9.18 0.60 -5.58
CA TYR A 32 8.05 1.51 -5.37
C TYR A 32 6.76 1.00 -6.03
N VAL A 33 6.83 0.57 -7.30
CA VAL A 33 5.66 0.05 -8.01
C VAL A 33 5.11 -1.21 -7.34
N VAL A 34 5.98 -2.16 -6.97
CA VAL A 34 5.56 -3.37 -6.25
C VAL A 34 4.92 -3.01 -4.90
N SER A 35 5.50 -2.06 -4.16
CA SER A 35 4.95 -1.60 -2.88
C SER A 35 3.58 -0.95 -3.05
N LEU A 36 3.37 -0.20 -4.14
CA LEU A 36 2.08 0.41 -4.47
C LEU A 36 1.02 -0.65 -4.75
N ILE A 37 1.37 -1.69 -5.52
CA ILE A 37 0.47 -2.81 -5.80
C ILE A 37 0.06 -3.51 -4.49
N PHE A 38 1.03 -3.79 -3.61
CA PHE A 38 0.75 -4.36 -2.28
C PHE A 38 -0.19 -3.46 -1.47
N ALA A 39 0.07 -2.15 -1.41
CA ALA A 39 -0.80 -1.22 -0.69
C ALA A 39 -2.23 -1.21 -1.25
N ILE A 40 -2.40 -1.26 -2.58
CA ILE A 40 -3.72 -1.33 -3.22
C ILE A 40 -4.42 -2.64 -2.85
N VAL A 41 -3.77 -3.79 -3.04
CA VAL A 41 -4.37 -5.10 -2.74
C VAL A 41 -4.75 -5.20 -1.26
N CYS A 42 -3.84 -4.84 -0.36
CA CYS A 42 -4.09 -4.89 1.08
C CYS A 42 -5.11 -3.86 1.56
N SER A 43 -5.38 -2.79 0.80
CA SER A 43 -6.44 -1.83 1.10
C SER A 43 -7.84 -2.40 0.94
N PHE A 44 -8.01 -3.43 0.12
CA PHE A 44 -9.30 -4.12 -0.07
C PHE A 44 -9.44 -5.37 0.81
N ILE A 45 -8.42 -5.70 1.59
CA ILE A 45 -8.52 -6.78 2.57
C ILE A 45 -9.34 -6.28 3.75
N SER A 46 -10.43 -6.98 4.04
CA SER A 46 -11.23 -6.71 5.23
C SER A 46 -10.43 -7.05 6.48
N THR A 47 -10.39 -6.13 7.43
CA THR A 47 -9.82 -6.35 8.76
C THR A 47 -10.87 -7.07 9.59
N ALA A 48 -11.12 -8.33 9.25
CA ALA A 48 -12.25 -9.15 9.71
C ALA A 48 -12.27 -9.48 11.22
N GLY A 49 -11.47 -8.80 12.04
CA GLY A 49 -11.40 -9.00 13.50
C GLY A 49 -12.09 -7.93 14.32
N GLU A 50 -12.31 -6.72 13.77
CA GLU A 50 -12.84 -5.59 14.53
C GLU A 50 -14.21 -5.17 14.01
N ASN A 51 -15.17 -6.10 14.07
CA ASN A 51 -16.60 -5.77 13.95
C ASN A 51 -17.03 -4.98 15.20
N LYS A 52 -16.65 -3.70 15.25
CA LYS A 52 -17.21 -2.73 16.19
C LYS A 52 -18.63 -2.35 15.74
N GLY A 53 -19.54 -3.32 15.70
CA GLY A 53 -20.95 -3.12 15.31
C GLY A 53 -21.20 -3.19 13.79
N ASP A 54 -21.89 -2.18 13.25
CA ASP A 54 -22.51 -2.15 11.91
C ASP A 54 -21.56 -1.80 10.75
N PHE A 55 -20.28 -1.54 11.03
CA PHE A 55 -19.32 -1.01 10.04
C PHE A 55 -18.24 -2.02 9.67
N LEU A 56 -17.88 -2.06 8.38
CA LEU A 56 -16.81 -2.92 7.85
C LEU A 56 -15.57 -2.09 7.56
N TYR A 57 -14.47 -2.47 8.19
CA TYR A 57 -13.17 -1.84 8.03
C TYR A 57 -12.31 -2.63 7.04
N PHE A 58 -11.62 -1.90 6.16
CA PHE A 58 -10.73 -2.45 5.15
C PHE A 58 -9.39 -1.73 5.18
N GLY A 59 -8.33 -2.46 4.87
CA GLY A 59 -6.98 -1.94 4.89
C GLY A 59 -6.17 -2.58 6.00
N VAL A 60 -5.13 -3.28 5.57
CA VAL A 60 -4.16 -3.91 6.46
C VAL A 60 -2.75 -3.42 6.06
N PRO A 61 -1.90 -3.06 7.03
CA PRO A 61 -2.16 -3.03 8.48
C PRO A 61 -2.87 -1.77 9.01
N ALA A 62 -2.80 -0.64 8.31
CA ALA A 62 -3.59 0.54 8.63
C ALA A 62 -4.87 0.57 7.81
N GLU A 63 -5.93 1.08 8.42
CA GLU A 63 -7.24 1.22 7.79
C GLU A 63 -7.20 2.18 6.60
N THR A 64 -7.69 1.71 5.46
CA THR A 64 -7.79 2.49 4.23
C THR A 64 -9.24 2.89 3.94
N PHE A 65 -10.22 2.03 4.25
CA PHE A 65 -11.62 2.31 4.02
C PHE A 65 -12.50 1.88 5.19
N VAL A 66 -13.62 2.58 5.35
CA VAL A 66 -14.71 2.19 6.25
C VAL A 66 -15.98 2.14 5.44
N TYR A 67 -16.73 1.05 5.54
CA TYR A 67 -18.06 0.91 4.95
C TYR A 67 -19.11 0.97 6.04
N TYR A 68 -20.02 1.94 5.94
CA TYR A 68 -21.05 2.22 6.93
C TYR A 68 -22.41 1.56 6.63
N GLY A 69 -22.55 0.88 5.49
CA GLY A 69 -23.83 0.34 5.01
C GLY A 69 -24.45 1.21 3.90
N GLY A 70 -25.44 0.68 3.17
CA GLY A 70 -26.27 1.49 2.26
C GLY A 70 -25.53 2.26 1.14
N TRP A 71 -24.33 1.84 0.74
CA TRP A 71 -23.40 2.50 -0.21
C TRP A 71 -22.51 3.61 0.36
N GLU A 72 -22.47 3.81 1.67
CA GLU A 72 -21.61 4.79 2.32
C GLU A 72 -20.22 4.20 2.62
N ILE A 73 -19.20 4.68 1.91
CA ILE A 73 -17.80 4.31 2.12
C ILE A 73 -17.02 5.59 2.43
N SER A 74 -16.19 5.59 3.49
CA SER A 74 -15.16 6.59 3.74
C SER A 74 -13.79 6.07 3.31
N PHE A 75 -12.95 6.98 2.81
CA PHE A 75 -11.56 6.71 2.43
C PHE A 75 -10.62 7.46 3.37
N HIS A 76 -9.65 6.74 3.95
CA HIS A 76 -8.63 7.26 4.84
C HIS A 76 -7.27 7.30 4.12
N PRO A 77 -6.93 8.42 3.45
CA PRO A 77 -5.71 8.52 2.64
C PRO A 77 -4.42 8.35 3.45
N LEU A 78 -4.42 8.74 4.73
CA LEU A 78 -3.27 8.57 5.61
C LEU A 78 -2.95 7.09 5.86
N GLY A 79 -3.97 6.23 6.03
CA GLY A 79 -3.77 4.80 6.20
C GLY A 79 -3.22 4.14 4.94
N PHE A 80 -3.74 4.54 3.76
CA PHE A 80 -3.17 4.11 2.48
C PHE A 80 -1.68 4.48 2.34
N PHE A 81 -1.35 5.74 2.66
CA PHE A 81 0.01 6.25 2.56
C PHE A 81 0.96 5.54 3.53
N PHE A 82 0.49 5.29 4.77
CA PHE A 82 1.24 4.53 5.76
C PHE A 82 1.51 3.09 5.26
N ASN A 83 0.49 2.40 4.77
CA ASN A 83 0.61 1.05 4.21
C ASN A 83 1.64 1.01 3.07
N PHE A 84 1.60 1.99 2.16
CA PHE A 84 2.58 2.11 1.07
C PHE A 84 4.02 2.25 1.56
N ILE A 85 4.28 3.15 2.52
CA ILE A 85 5.61 3.33 3.11
C ILE A 85 6.08 2.05 3.81
N LEU A 86 5.19 1.43 4.57
CA LEU A 86 5.47 0.21 5.31
C LEU A 86 5.85 -0.93 4.38
N PHE A 87 5.05 -1.20 3.33
CA PHE A 87 5.36 -2.25 2.36
C PHE A 87 6.66 -1.97 1.62
N TYR A 88 6.96 -0.71 1.29
CA TYR A 88 8.24 -0.33 0.73
C TYR A 88 9.40 -0.69 1.66
N TRP A 89 9.29 -0.39 2.95
CA TRP A 89 10.31 -0.73 3.93
C TRP A 89 10.49 -2.24 4.10
N ILE A 90 9.38 -2.99 4.22
CA ILE A 90 9.39 -4.45 4.37
C ILE A 90 10.06 -5.10 3.15
N LEU A 91 9.64 -4.75 1.93
CA LEU A 91 10.21 -5.30 0.72
C LEU A 91 11.68 -4.92 0.55
N LYS A 92 12.06 -3.69 0.92
CA LYS A 92 13.46 -3.24 0.92
C LYS A 92 14.32 -4.09 1.86
N LEU A 93 13.82 -4.37 3.07
CA LEU A 93 14.51 -5.22 4.05
C LEU A 93 14.61 -6.65 3.53
N LEU A 94 13.52 -7.22 3.01
CA LEU A 94 13.49 -8.57 2.44
C LEU A 94 14.52 -8.75 1.33
N LEU A 95 14.63 -7.78 0.41
CA LEU A 95 15.64 -7.80 -0.65
C LEU A 95 17.07 -7.70 -0.09
N LYS A 96 17.29 -6.92 0.96
CA LYS A 96 18.59 -6.80 1.62
C LYS A 96 19.00 -8.12 2.29
N PHE A 97 18.07 -8.78 3.00
CA PHE A 97 18.30 -10.07 3.62
C PHE A 97 18.49 -11.20 2.61
N GLY A 98 17.69 -11.24 1.54
CA GLY A 98 17.85 -12.24 0.48
C GLY A 98 19.21 -12.15 -0.23
N GLN A 99 19.73 -10.94 -0.42
CA GLN A 99 21.09 -10.74 -0.93
C GLN A 99 22.19 -11.17 0.06
N SER A 100 21.92 -11.06 1.37
CA SER A 100 22.85 -11.51 2.42
C SER A 100 22.91 -13.05 2.47
N PHE A 101 21.76 -13.71 2.47
CA PHE A 101 21.66 -15.18 2.50
C PHE A 101 22.28 -15.81 1.23
N GLY A 102 22.05 -15.22 0.06
CA GLY A 102 22.63 -15.71 -1.20
C GLY A 102 24.15 -15.60 -1.30
N ARG A 103 24.79 -14.75 -0.49
CA ARG A 103 26.27 -14.68 -0.38
C ARG A 103 26.84 -15.72 0.57
N GLU A 104 26.06 -16.14 1.56
CA GLU A 104 26.45 -17.15 2.55
C GLU A 104 26.46 -18.56 1.93
N VAL A 105 25.49 -18.86 1.06
CA VAL A 105 25.39 -20.15 0.35
C VAL A 105 26.49 -20.34 -0.72
N LYS A 106 27.21 -19.28 -1.08
CA LYS A 106 28.30 -19.31 -2.08
C LYS A 106 29.71 -19.35 -1.48
N LYS A 107 29.85 -19.44 -0.15
CA LYS A 107 31.15 -19.62 0.52
C LYS A 107 31.47 -21.08 0.76
#